data_AF-A0A4Z0A0Y0-F1
#
_entry.id   AF-A0A4Z0A0Y0-F1
#
_cell.length_a   1.000
_cell.length_b   1.000
_cell.length_c   1.000
_cell.angle_alpha   90.00
_cell.angle_beta   90.00
_cell.angle_gamma   90.00
#
_symmetry.space_group_name_H-M   'P 1'
#
loop_
_entity.id
_entity.type
_entity.pdbx_description
1 polymer ?
#
loop_
_entity_poly.entity_id
_entity_poly.type
_entity_poly.pdbx_seq_one_letter_code
_entity_poly.pdbx_strand_id
1 'polypeptide(L)'
;MTRQRNLEKRVQIQQRAEENRPHVVLGTKAGDEEKWTTSDLARVLVKPEELKPIPWGQKIPFEAKTDAEGREVLRKLQTVGGDEVVTPKAFSYGITEPEKNLLFNHLPYLNAEFRTNVARETKRVAATSGAMQVEFLKNVRQNTAKASMLARVVDLVNANKGGIMYENRRRVIEEFSEDGKKNDTGRPEVQGASVASFYLASGSYILASCPVNTSNPKLVGAS
;
A
#
# COMPACT_ATOMS: atom_id res chain seq x y z
N MET A 1 39.65 -51.16 -0.12
CA MET A 1 38.35 -50.79 -0.75
C MET A 1 37.46 -49.89 0.12
N THR A 2 37.57 -49.90 1.45
CA THR A 2 36.67 -49.15 2.36
C THR A 2 36.80 -47.62 2.27
N ARG A 3 38.00 -47.10 1.98
CA ARG A 3 38.27 -45.66 1.89
C ARG A 3 37.61 -44.99 0.68
N GLN A 4 37.62 -45.65 -0.48
CA GLN A 4 36.99 -45.14 -1.71
C GLN A 4 35.47 -45.08 -1.56
N ARG A 5 34.86 -46.13 -1.01
CA ARG A 5 33.40 -46.17 -0.75
C ARG A 5 32.93 -45.08 0.23
N ASN A 6 33.76 -44.73 1.22
CA ASN A 6 33.45 -43.65 2.16
C ASN A 6 33.61 -42.26 1.51
N LEU A 7 34.55 -42.10 0.57
CA LEU A 7 34.72 -40.86 -0.20
C LEU A 7 33.54 -40.64 -1.15
N GLU A 8 33.11 -41.67 -1.87
CA GLU A 8 31.94 -41.60 -2.77
C GLU A 8 30.66 -41.25 -2.00
N LYS A 9 30.45 -41.86 -0.82
CA LYS A 9 29.32 -41.50 0.05
C LYS A 9 29.36 -40.04 0.49
N ARG A 10 30.55 -39.49 0.81
CA ARG A 10 30.69 -38.08 1.18
C ARG A 10 30.40 -37.15 0.02
N VAL A 11 30.89 -37.46 -1.18
CA VAL A 11 30.60 -36.69 -2.40
C VAL A 11 29.10 -36.70 -2.71
N GLN A 12 28.45 -37.86 -2.61
CA GLN A 12 26.99 -37.96 -2.82
C GLN A 12 26.19 -37.18 -1.78
N ILE A 13 26.58 -37.21 -0.49
CA ILE A 13 25.93 -36.42 0.55
C ILE A 13 26.12 -34.93 0.29
N GLN A 14 27.32 -34.52 -0.14
CA GLN A 14 27.64 -33.13 -0.41
C GLN A 14 26.87 -32.60 -1.62
N GLN A 15 26.81 -33.36 -2.71
CA GLN A 15 26.00 -33.01 -3.89
C GLN A 15 24.51 -32.90 -3.53
N ARG A 16 23.96 -33.85 -2.77
CA ARG A 16 22.57 -33.77 -2.28
C ARG A 16 22.34 -32.58 -1.35
N ALA A 17 23.34 -32.19 -0.56
CA ALA A 17 23.25 -31.04 0.32
C ALA A 17 23.33 -29.73 -0.47
N GLU A 18 24.17 -29.66 -1.51
CA GLU A 18 24.30 -28.51 -2.42
C GLU A 18 23.03 -28.32 -3.25
N GLU A 19 22.46 -29.41 -3.80
CA GLU A 19 21.21 -29.39 -4.56
C GLU A 19 19.99 -28.98 -3.72
N ASN A 20 20.03 -29.22 -2.41
CA ASN A 20 18.95 -28.85 -1.49
C ASN A 20 19.26 -27.61 -0.67
N ARG A 21 20.38 -26.92 -0.94
CA ARG A 21 20.75 -25.73 -0.20
C ARG A 21 19.80 -24.59 -0.57
N PRO A 22 19.07 -24.02 0.38
CA PRO A 22 18.25 -22.84 0.10
C PRO A 22 19.14 -21.66 -0.27
N HIS A 23 18.63 -20.79 -1.14
CA HIS A 23 19.34 -19.58 -1.52
C HIS A 23 19.54 -18.67 -0.28
N VAL A 24 20.76 -18.17 -0.08
CA VAL A 24 21.12 -17.42 1.15
C VAL A 24 20.26 -16.15 1.33
N VAL A 25 19.80 -15.54 0.23
CA VAL A 25 18.99 -14.31 0.26
C VAL A 25 17.49 -14.57 0.17
N LEU A 26 17.07 -15.63 -0.54
CA LEU A 26 15.64 -15.89 -0.78
C LEU A 26 15.07 -16.92 0.20
N GLY A 27 15.93 -17.69 0.86
CA GLY A 27 15.54 -18.76 1.78
C GLY A 27 14.90 -19.98 1.08
N THR A 28 14.61 -19.90 -0.22
CA THR A 28 13.97 -20.95 -1.02
C THR A 28 14.95 -21.55 -2.04
N LYS A 29 14.63 -22.76 -2.50
CA LYS A 29 15.32 -23.41 -3.62
C LYS A 29 14.73 -22.88 -4.94
N ALA A 30 15.56 -22.76 -5.98
CA ALA A 30 15.06 -22.41 -7.31
C ALA A 30 14.04 -23.46 -7.79
N GLY A 31 12.83 -23.02 -8.14
CA GLY A 31 11.69 -23.88 -8.51
C GLY A 31 10.70 -24.19 -7.38
N ASP A 32 10.99 -23.77 -6.14
CA ASP A 32 10.15 -23.97 -4.96
C ASP A 32 9.34 -22.69 -4.62
N GLU A 33 8.87 -22.00 -5.66
CA GLU A 33 8.16 -20.70 -5.58
C GLU A 33 6.82 -20.80 -4.85
N GLU A 34 6.22 -21.99 -4.81
CA GLU A 34 4.97 -22.24 -4.08
C GLU A 34 5.10 -21.97 -2.57
N LYS A 35 6.29 -22.22 -2.00
CA LYS A 35 6.55 -21.91 -0.58
C LYS A 35 6.62 -20.41 -0.33
N TRP A 36 7.12 -19.66 -1.30
CA TRP A 36 7.13 -18.21 -1.23
C TRP A 36 5.71 -17.65 -1.30
N THR A 37 4.90 -18.08 -2.28
CA THR A 37 3.52 -17.60 -2.43
C THR A 37 2.63 -17.92 -1.23
N THR A 38 2.93 -19.00 -0.49
CA THR A 38 2.21 -19.42 0.73
C THR A 38 2.74 -18.75 2.01
N SER A 39 3.88 -18.05 1.93
CA SER A 39 4.50 -17.43 3.11
C SER A 39 3.70 -16.23 3.63
N ASP A 40 3.65 -16.07 4.95
CA ASP A 40 3.06 -14.90 5.59
C ASP A 40 3.71 -13.59 5.13
N LEU A 41 5.03 -13.60 4.91
CA LEU A 41 5.71 -12.40 4.41
C LEU A 41 5.21 -12.02 3.01
N ALA A 42 5.08 -12.98 2.09
CA ALA A 42 4.58 -12.72 0.74
C ALA A 42 3.11 -12.28 0.73
N ARG A 43 2.30 -12.76 1.68
CA ARG A 43 0.91 -12.33 1.88
C ARG A 43 0.83 -10.86 2.29
N VAL A 44 1.75 -10.41 3.13
CA VAL A 44 1.75 -9.08 3.76
C VAL A 44 2.34 -8.00 2.84
N LEU A 45 3.31 -8.33 2.00
CA LEU A 45 3.93 -7.36 1.09
C LEU A 45 2.96 -6.80 0.05
N VAL A 46 3.23 -5.58 -0.41
CA VAL A 46 2.50 -4.92 -1.49
C VAL A 46 2.63 -5.76 -2.76
N LYS A 47 1.49 -6.17 -3.30
CA LYS A 47 1.40 -7.01 -4.50
C LYS A 47 1.39 -6.17 -5.78
N PRO A 48 1.93 -6.68 -6.90
CA PRO A 48 1.92 -5.95 -8.17
C PRO A 48 0.49 -5.66 -8.67
N GLU A 49 -0.51 -6.46 -8.27
CA GLU A 49 -1.92 -6.21 -8.61
C GLU A 49 -2.49 -4.97 -7.93
N GLU A 50 -1.98 -4.61 -6.74
CA GLU A 50 -2.37 -3.40 -6.01
C GLU A 50 -1.77 -2.14 -6.64
N LEU A 51 -0.66 -2.30 -7.39
CA LEU A 51 0.07 -1.23 -8.06
C LEU A 51 -0.39 -1.00 -9.51
N LYS A 52 -1.47 -1.65 -9.94
CA LYS A 52 -2.05 -1.40 -11.27
C LYS A 52 -2.73 -0.02 -11.28
N PRO A 53 -2.34 0.88 -12.20
CA PRO A 53 -2.95 2.20 -12.28
C PRO A 53 -4.43 2.08 -12.59
N ILE A 54 -5.23 2.91 -11.92
CA ILE A 54 -6.65 3.04 -12.21
C ILE A 54 -6.78 3.76 -13.57
N PRO A 55 -7.42 3.13 -14.58
CA PRO A 55 -7.64 3.78 -15.87
C PRO A 55 -8.41 5.08 -15.72
N TRP A 56 -8.03 6.09 -16.49
CA TRP A 56 -8.70 7.39 -16.49
C TRP A 56 -10.19 7.22 -16.81
N GLY A 57 -11.05 7.76 -15.95
CA GLY A 57 -12.50 7.72 -16.12
C GLY A 57 -13.20 6.50 -15.50
N GLN A 58 -12.45 5.51 -14.99
CA GLN A 58 -13.04 4.40 -14.27
C GLN A 58 -13.33 4.81 -12.81
N LYS A 59 -14.62 4.82 -12.44
CA LYS A 59 -15.05 5.00 -11.06
C LYS A 59 -14.91 3.66 -10.34
N ILE A 60 -14.00 3.57 -9.38
CA ILE A 60 -14.00 2.47 -8.43
C ILE A 60 -14.89 2.91 -7.26
N PRO A 61 -16.01 2.21 -6.99
CA PRO A 61 -16.85 2.50 -5.84
C PRO A 61 -16.01 2.45 -4.56
N PHE A 62 -16.24 3.40 -3.66
CA PHE A 62 -15.54 3.44 -2.39
C PHE A 62 -16.01 2.29 -1.47
N GLU A 63 -15.26 1.20 -1.43
CA GLU A 63 -15.52 0.04 -0.54
C GLU A 63 -14.90 0.21 0.85
N ALA A 64 -15.01 1.38 1.50
CA ALA A 64 -14.64 1.40 2.92
C ALA A 64 -15.69 0.67 3.74
N LYS A 65 -15.21 0.02 4.81
CA LYS A 65 -16.04 -0.35 5.96
C LYS A 65 -16.54 0.94 6.61
N THR A 66 -17.54 1.56 6.02
CA THR A 66 -18.15 2.76 6.54
C THR A 66 -19.01 2.39 7.72
N ASP A 67 -18.65 2.96 8.86
CA ASP A 67 -19.53 3.07 10.02
C ASP A 67 -20.88 3.68 9.59
N ALA A 68 -21.94 3.44 10.35
CA ALA A 68 -23.29 3.90 10.02
C ALA A 68 -23.34 5.41 9.70
N GLU A 69 -22.49 6.20 10.35
CA GLU A 69 -22.34 7.64 10.15
C GLU A 69 -21.73 8.01 8.78
N GLY A 70 -20.73 7.25 8.31
CA GLY A 70 -20.13 7.48 6.99
C GLY A 70 -21.11 7.23 5.84
N ARG A 71 -22.01 6.24 6.00
CA ARG A 71 -23.07 5.95 5.01
C ARG A 71 -24.11 7.06 4.96
N GLU A 72 -24.44 7.65 6.09
CA GLU A 72 -25.39 8.77 6.15
C GLU A 72 -24.83 10.03 5.47
N VAL A 73 -23.53 10.30 5.64
CA VAL A 73 -22.84 11.40 4.94
C VAL A 73 -22.79 11.17 3.43
N LEU A 74 -22.51 9.93 2.99
CA LEU A 74 -22.53 9.56 1.57
C LEU A 74 -23.93 9.69 0.94
N ARG A 75 -24.98 9.30 1.68
CA ARG A 75 -26.38 9.50 1.25
C ARG A 75 -26.72 10.98 1.10
N LYS A 76 -26.24 11.82 2.03
CA LYS A 76 -26.35 13.28 1.92
C LYS A 76 -25.59 13.83 0.72
N LEU A 77 -24.39 13.32 0.42
CA LEU A 77 -23.63 13.73 -0.78
C LEU A 77 -24.34 13.39 -2.09
N GLN A 78 -24.92 12.19 -2.20
CA GLN A 78 -25.69 11.77 -3.38
C GLN A 78 -26.96 12.60 -3.57
N THR A 79 -27.69 12.88 -2.49
CA THR A 79 -28.90 13.73 -2.53
C THR A 79 -28.59 15.20 -2.84
N VAL A 80 -27.39 15.66 -2.49
CA VAL A 80 -26.91 17.02 -2.72
C VAL A 80 -26.22 17.15 -4.10
N GLY A 81 -26.01 16.05 -4.84
CA GLY A 81 -25.40 16.10 -6.19
C GLY A 81 -23.89 16.37 -6.19
N GLY A 82 -23.20 15.92 -5.14
CA GLY A 82 -21.74 15.81 -5.13
C GLY A 82 -21.31 14.51 -5.83
N ASP A 83 -20.33 14.59 -6.73
CA ASP A 83 -19.71 13.41 -7.33
C ASP A 83 -19.00 12.56 -6.26
N GLU A 84 -19.15 11.23 -6.35
CA GLU A 84 -18.41 10.29 -5.50
C GLU A 84 -16.90 10.42 -5.76
N VAL A 85 -16.13 10.51 -4.68
CA VAL A 85 -14.67 10.63 -4.74
C VAL A 85 -14.09 9.27 -5.12
N VAL A 86 -13.39 9.20 -6.25
CA VAL A 86 -12.68 7.98 -6.66
C VAL A 86 -11.45 7.79 -5.77
N THR A 87 -11.44 6.74 -4.98
CA THR A 87 -10.32 6.43 -4.09
C THR A 87 -9.45 5.28 -4.62
N PRO A 88 -8.13 5.36 -4.44
CA PRO A 88 -7.23 4.24 -4.67
C PRO A 88 -7.55 3.01 -3.83
N LYS A 89 -7.10 1.85 -4.32
CA LYS A 89 -7.14 0.59 -3.56
C LYS A 89 -6.16 0.60 -2.39
N ALA A 90 -4.97 1.15 -2.61
CA ALA A 90 -3.90 1.25 -1.64
C ALA A 90 -3.41 2.69 -1.53
N PHE A 91 -3.14 3.12 -0.30
CA PHE A 91 -2.64 4.45 0.00
C PHE A 91 -1.18 4.39 0.42
N SER A 92 -0.47 5.47 0.15
CA SER A 92 0.88 5.73 0.66
C SER A 92 0.83 6.51 1.98
N TYR A 93 2.01 6.71 2.59
CA TYR A 93 2.22 7.49 3.82
C TYR A 93 1.54 6.93 5.08
N GLY A 94 1.17 5.65 5.08
CA GLY A 94 0.58 5.01 6.25
C GLY A 94 -0.84 5.43 6.53
N ILE A 95 -1.57 5.96 5.54
CA ILE A 95 -2.99 6.27 5.72
C ILE A 95 -3.75 5.00 6.11
N THR A 96 -4.44 5.08 7.23
CA THR A 96 -5.28 4.02 7.77
C THR A 96 -6.73 4.19 7.32
N GLU A 97 -7.55 3.15 7.47
CA GLU A 97 -8.97 3.21 7.09
C GLU A 97 -9.77 4.35 7.77
N PRO A 98 -9.59 4.69 9.07
CA PRO A 98 -10.28 5.84 9.67
C PRO A 98 -9.84 7.19 9.06
N GLU A 99 -8.55 7.35 8.78
CA GLU A 99 -8.03 8.57 8.15
C GLU A 99 -8.52 8.71 6.72
N LYS A 100 -8.59 7.61 5.97
CA LYS A 100 -9.20 7.55 4.64
C LYS A 100 -10.66 7.98 4.69
N ASN A 101 -11.44 7.49 5.66
CA ASN A 101 -12.84 7.88 5.84
C ASN A 101 -12.95 9.39 6.13
N LEU A 102 -12.13 9.90 7.04
CA LEU A 102 -12.08 11.33 7.38
C LEU A 102 -11.73 12.19 6.15
N LEU A 103 -10.66 11.86 5.43
CA LEU A 103 -10.12 12.66 4.32
C LEU A 103 -11.03 12.71 3.10
N PHE A 104 -11.66 11.59 2.76
CA PHE A 104 -12.40 11.48 1.49
C PHE A 104 -13.92 11.58 1.65
N ASN A 105 -14.50 11.25 2.83
CA ASN A 105 -15.94 11.35 3.04
C ASN A 105 -16.34 12.59 3.85
N HIS A 106 -15.70 12.81 5.00
CA HIS A 106 -16.12 13.88 5.91
C HIS A 106 -15.55 15.23 5.53
N LEU A 107 -14.25 15.29 5.23
CA LEU A 107 -13.53 16.54 5.03
C LEU A 107 -14.05 17.37 3.84
N PRO A 108 -14.40 16.79 2.67
CA PRO A 108 -14.91 17.59 1.55
C PRO A 108 -16.22 18.30 1.90
N TYR A 109 -17.05 17.65 2.71
CA TYR A 109 -18.34 18.17 3.19
C TYR A 109 -18.16 19.24 4.26
N LEU A 110 -17.41 18.95 5.32
CA LEU A 110 -17.15 19.91 6.40
C LEU A 110 -16.46 21.18 5.87
N ASN A 111 -15.55 21.03 4.92
CA ASN A 111 -14.93 22.19 4.25
C ASN A 111 -15.93 22.98 3.39
N ALA A 112 -16.94 22.33 2.81
CA ALA A 112 -17.97 23.03 2.05
C ALA A 112 -18.88 23.83 2.99
N GLU A 113 -19.31 23.22 4.09
CA GLU A 113 -20.15 23.84 5.12
C GLU A 113 -19.43 25.03 5.77
N PHE A 114 -18.16 24.83 6.16
CA PHE A 114 -17.34 25.89 6.74
C PHE A 114 -17.19 27.07 5.76
N ARG A 115 -16.91 26.82 4.48
CA ARG A 115 -16.80 27.88 3.47
C ARG A 115 -18.09 28.63 3.25
N THR A 116 -19.25 27.95 3.26
CA THR A 116 -20.54 28.63 3.16
C THR A 116 -20.87 29.45 4.40
N ASN A 117 -20.51 28.99 5.59
CA ASN A 117 -20.71 29.75 6.83
C ASN A 117 -19.87 31.04 6.83
N VAL A 118 -18.61 30.96 6.38
CA VAL A 118 -17.75 32.14 6.22
C VAL A 118 -18.30 33.11 5.16
N ALA A 119 -18.80 32.60 4.03
CA ALA A 119 -19.41 33.43 2.99
C ALA A 119 -20.67 34.16 3.48
N ARG A 120 -21.47 33.50 4.32
CA ARG A 120 -22.63 34.07 5.02
C ARG A 120 -22.23 35.18 5.99
N GLU A 121 -21.25 34.94 6.84
CA GLU A 121 -20.76 35.93 7.83
C GLU A 121 -20.16 37.16 7.16
N THR A 122 -19.42 36.96 6.08
CA THR A 122 -18.80 38.04 5.31
C THR A 122 -19.76 38.75 4.35
N LYS A 123 -21.06 38.41 4.37
CA LYS A 123 -22.11 38.94 3.48
C LYS A 123 -21.76 38.87 1.99
N ARG A 124 -20.88 37.95 1.60
CA ARG A 124 -20.46 37.75 0.20
C ARG A 124 -21.57 37.12 -0.65
N VAL A 125 -22.49 36.44 0.00
CA VAL A 125 -23.68 35.84 -0.61
C VAL A 125 -24.93 36.31 0.12
N ALA A 126 -25.97 36.58 -0.66
CA ALA A 126 -27.26 37.00 -0.13
C ALA A 126 -27.79 35.94 0.85
N ALA A 127 -28.31 36.38 2.01
CA ALA A 127 -28.84 35.49 3.05
C ALA A 127 -30.11 34.72 2.65
N THR A 128 -30.56 34.87 1.40
CA THR A 128 -31.68 34.12 0.85
C THR A 128 -31.33 32.64 0.77
N SER A 129 -32.20 31.78 1.31
CA SER A 129 -32.03 30.31 1.38
C SER A 129 -31.56 29.68 0.06
N GLY A 130 -32.10 30.14 -1.09
CA GLY A 130 -31.70 29.63 -2.41
C GLY A 130 -30.26 29.96 -2.83
N ALA A 131 -29.77 31.18 -2.55
CA ALA A 131 -28.41 31.58 -2.94
C ALA A 131 -27.35 30.83 -2.13
N MET A 132 -27.63 30.58 -0.85
CA MET A 132 -26.77 29.81 0.05
C MET A 132 -26.69 28.34 -0.38
N GLN A 133 -27.81 27.74 -0.80
CA GLN A 133 -27.82 26.38 -1.32
C GLN A 133 -26.96 26.24 -2.58
N VAL A 134 -27.04 27.19 -3.52
CA VAL A 134 -26.24 27.16 -4.75
C VAL A 134 -24.75 27.28 -4.44
N GLU A 135 -24.36 28.16 -3.51
CA GLU A 135 -22.97 28.29 -3.10
C GLU A 135 -22.45 27.04 -2.38
N PHE A 136 -23.28 26.42 -1.53
CA PHE A 136 -22.97 25.15 -0.89
C PHE A 136 -22.67 24.06 -1.92
N LEU A 137 -23.56 23.88 -2.91
CA LEU A 137 -23.37 22.92 -4.00
C LEU A 137 -22.08 23.15 -4.77
N LYS A 138 -21.78 24.42 -5.08
CA LYS A 138 -20.53 24.79 -5.75
C LYS A 138 -19.31 24.43 -4.90
N ASN A 139 -19.34 24.71 -3.60
CA ASN A 139 -18.25 24.39 -2.68
C ASN A 139 -18.05 22.88 -2.51
N VAL A 140 -19.15 22.11 -2.43
CA VAL A 140 -19.11 20.64 -2.40
C VAL A 140 -18.39 20.11 -3.64
N ARG A 141 -18.81 20.51 -4.85
CA ARG A 141 -18.16 20.08 -6.10
C ARG A 141 -16.68 20.43 -6.17
N GLN A 142 -16.30 21.63 -5.73
CA GLN A 142 -14.89 22.02 -5.70
C GLN A 142 -14.08 21.19 -4.70
N ASN A 143 -14.65 20.87 -3.56
CA ASN A 143 -13.95 20.09 -2.53
C ASN A 143 -13.90 18.60 -2.87
N THR A 144 -14.92 18.03 -3.52
CA THR A 144 -14.87 16.64 -4.03
C THR A 144 -13.83 16.50 -5.14
N ALA A 145 -13.71 17.49 -6.03
CA ALA A 145 -12.65 17.51 -7.04
C ALA A 145 -11.25 17.55 -6.41
N LYS A 146 -11.04 18.37 -5.37
CA LYS A 146 -9.78 18.41 -4.61
C LYS A 146 -9.49 17.10 -3.89
N ALA A 147 -10.51 16.49 -3.29
CA ALA A 147 -10.38 15.19 -2.65
C ALA A 147 -9.97 14.11 -3.67
N SER A 148 -10.53 14.16 -4.88
CA SER A 148 -10.17 13.25 -5.97
C SER A 148 -8.72 13.45 -6.44
N MET A 149 -8.25 14.69 -6.50
CA MET A 149 -6.84 15.00 -6.78
C MET A 149 -5.92 14.50 -5.65
N LEU A 150 -6.30 14.71 -4.39
CA LEU A 150 -5.56 14.21 -3.24
C LEU A 150 -5.47 12.69 -3.25
N ALA A 151 -6.57 12.01 -3.56
CA ALA A 151 -6.62 10.56 -3.70
C ALA A 151 -5.54 10.06 -4.68
N ARG A 152 -5.38 10.73 -5.83
CA ARG A 152 -4.33 10.38 -6.79
C ARG A 152 -2.92 10.65 -6.28
N VAL A 153 -2.70 11.74 -5.55
CA VAL A 153 -1.39 12.09 -4.99
C VAL A 153 -0.96 11.06 -3.94
N VAL A 154 -1.92 10.57 -3.16
CA VAL A 154 -1.63 9.61 -2.08
C VAL A 154 -1.75 8.15 -2.56
N ASP A 155 -2.09 7.91 -3.82
CA ASP A 155 -2.13 6.58 -4.40
C ASP A 155 -0.74 5.91 -4.31
N LEU A 156 -0.71 4.67 -3.82
CA LEU A 156 0.51 3.88 -3.74
C LEU A 156 1.12 3.61 -5.13
N VAL A 157 0.31 3.61 -6.20
CA VAL A 157 0.77 3.50 -7.59
C VAL A 157 1.76 4.62 -7.94
N ASN A 158 1.58 5.81 -7.36
CA ASN A 158 2.44 6.97 -7.61
C ASN A 158 3.61 7.07 -6.62
N ALA A 159 3.75 6.12 -5.69
CA ALA A 159 4.82 6.13 -4.71
C ALA A 159 6.16 5.74 -5.34
N ASN A 160 7.23 6.36 -4.86
CA ASN A 160 8.59 5.91 -5.19
C ASN A 160 8.94 4.60 -4.47
N LYS A 161 10.10 4.01 -4.79
CA LYS A 161 10.60 2.81 -4.12
C LYS A 161 10.60 2.96 -2.59
N GLY A 162 10.99 4.13 -2.08
CA GLY A 162 10.99 4.41 -0.64
C GLY A 162 9.59 4.37 0.00
N GLY A 163 8.58 4.87 -0.70
CA GLY A 163 7.19 4.84 -0.27
C GLY A 163 6.61 3.42 -0.23
N ILE A 164 6.90 2.60 -1.25
CA ILE A 164 6.49 1.18 -1.26
C ILE A 164 7.18 0.43 -0.11
N MET A 165 8.46 0.70 0.14
CA MET A 165 9.20 0.08 1.23
C MET A 165 8.67 0.50 2.61
N TYR A 166 8.26 1.76 2.76
CA TYR A 166 7.61 2.24 3.97
C TYR A 166 6.30 1.49 4.24
N GLU A 167 5.46 1.33 3.22
CA GLU A 167 4.21 0.56 3.34
C GLU A 167 4.46 -0.92 3.66
N ASN A 168 5.40 -1.55 2.96
CA ASN A 168 5.79 -2.94 3.26
C ASN A 168 6.25 -3.09 4.70
N ARG A 169 7.09 -2.17 5.19
CA ARG A 169 7.57 -2.18 6.57
C ARG A 169 6.40 -2.01 7.55
N ARG A 170 5.47 -1.10 7.27
CA ARG A 170 4.28 -0.89 8.12
C ARG A 170 3.45 -2.18 8.21
N ARG A 171 3.14 -2.80 7.08
CA ARG A 171 2.36 -4.05 7.03
C ARG A 171 3.07 -5.20 7.76
N VAL A 172 4.40 -5.30 7.61
CA VAL A 172 5.21 -6.28 8.34
C VAL A 172 5.17 -6.02 9.85
N ILE A 173 5.33 -4.78 10.29
CA ILE A 173 5.23 -4.45 11.71
C ILE A 173 3.83 -4.79 12.24
N GLU A 174 2.78 -4.48 11.48
CA GLU A 174 1.41 -4.75 11.90
C GLU A 174 1.11 -6.25 12.04
N GLU A 175 1.55 -7.08 11.09
CA GLU A 175 1.32 -8.53 11.14
C GLU A 175 2.22 -9.26 12.15
N PHE A 176 3.50 -8.87 12.24
CA PHE A 176 4.48 -9.59 13.08
C PHE A 176 4.66 -8.99 14.48
N SER A 177 3.91 -7.95 14.84
CA SER A 177 3.81 -7.48 16.24
C SER A 177 2.87 -8.37 17.03
N GLU A 178 3.15 -8.59 18.32
CA GLU A 178 2.23 -9.29 19.22
C GLU A 178 0.99 -8.46 19.56
N ASP A 179 -0.13 -9.15 19.83
CA ASP A 179 -1.44 -8.59 20.22
C ASP A 179 -1.41 -7.71 21.49
N GLY A 180 -0.29 -7.66 22.22
CA GLY A 180 -0.09 -6.80 23.39
C GLY A 180 0.89 -5.63 23.19
N LYS A 181 1.63 -5.58 22.08
CA LYS A 181 2.64 -4.54 21.78
C LYS A 181 2.54 -4.10 20.32
N LYS A 182 1.47 -3.36 20.03
CA LYS A 182 1.25 -2.76 18.71
C LYS A 182 2.44 -1.84 18.37
N ASN A 183 3.19 -2.17 17.31
CA ASN A 183 4.38 -1.46 16.80
C ASN A 183 5.73 -1.82 17.44
N ASP A 184 5.93 -3.06 17.89
CA ASP A 184 7.25 -3.50 18.36
C ASP A 184 8.22 -3.70 17.19
N THR A 185 9.11 -2.73 16.98
CA THR A 185 10.14 -2.77 15.93
C THR A 185 11.42 -3.50 16.34
N GLY A 186 11.55 -3.86 17.63
CA GLY A 186 12.76 -4.46 18.20
C GLY A 186 12.83 -5.97 18.03
N ARG A 187 11.74 -6.61 17.61
CA ARG A 187 11.66 -8.06 17.48
C ARG A 187 12.54 -8.62 16.36
N PRO A 188 13.22 -9.76 16.59
CA PRO A 188 14.05 -10.39 15.57
C PRO A 188 13.24 -10.80 14.34
N GLU A 189 11.96 -11.16 14.50
CA GLU A 189 11.05 -11.49 13.39
C GLU A 189 10.73 -10.25 12.55
N VAL A 190 10.38 -9.13 13.19
CA VAL A 190 10.08 -7.86 12.51
C VAL A 190 11.33 -7.32 11.81
N GLN A 191 12.50 -7.42 12.46
CA GLN A 191 13.78 -7.02 11.86
C GLN A 191 14.14 -7.92 10.68
N GLY A 192 14.03 -9.24 10.82
CA GLY A 192 14.28 -10.20 9.74
C GLY A 192 13.36 -9.99 8.55
N ALA A 193 12.05 -9.83 8.78
CA ALA A 193 11.06 -9.55 7.76
C ALA A 193 11.26 -8.18 7.08
N SER A 194 11.65 -7.15 7.84
CA SER A 194 11.97 -5.83 7.29
C SER A 194 13.19 -5.87 6.38
N VAL A 195 14.23 -6.61 6.77
CA VAL A 195 15.43 -6.80 5.96
C VAL A 195 15.10 -7.62 4.70
N ALA A 196 14.36 -8.72 4.84
CA ALA A 196 13.92 -9.54 3.71
C ALA A 196 13.07 -8.72 2.71
N SER A 197 12.14 -7.92 3.21
CA SER A 197 11.33 -6.99 2.40
C SER A 197 12.21 -5.99 1.64
N PHE A 198 13.25 -5.45 2.27
CA PHE A 198 14.20 -4.54 1.63
C PHE A 198 14.87 -5.20 0.42
N TYR A 199 15.35 -6.45 0.56
CA TYR A 199 15.98 -7.18 -0.53
C TYR A 199 15.02 -7.56 -1.65
N LEU A 200 13.79 -7.97 -1.32
CA LEU A 200 12.78 -8.38 -2.30
C LEU A 200 12.20 -7.21 -3.09
N ALA A 201 11.88 -6.09 -2.42
CA ALA A 201 11.44 -4.86 -3.09
C ALA A 201 12.55 -4.24 -3.95
N SER A 202 13.82 -4.51 -3.62
CA SER A 202 14.97 -4.11 -4.42
C SER A 202 15.28 -5.06 -5.57
N GLY A 203 15.11 -6.36 -5.37
CA GLY A 203 15.51 -7.42 -6.30
C GLY A 203 14.45 -7.73 -7.35
N SER A 204 13.17 -7.87 -6.96
CA SER A 204 12.11 -8.25 -7.90
C SER A 204 11.75 -7.15 -8.90
N TYR A 205 11.87 -5.87 -8.53
CA TYR A 205 11.64 -4.76 -9.47
C TYR A 205 12.80 -4.51 -10.44
N ILE A 206 14.03 -4.90 -10.08
CA ILE A 206 15.21 -4.67 -10.94
C ILE A 206 15.47 -5.87 -11.85
N LEU A 207 15.32 -7.10 -11.35
CA LEU A 207 15.59 -8.31 -12.13
C LEU A 207 14.49 -8.64 -13.15
N ALA A 208 13.23 -8.23 -12.91
CA ALA A 208 12.14 -8.45 -13.86
C ALA A 208 12.11 -7.40 -15.00
N SER A 209 12.85 -6.29 -14.91
CA SER A 209 12.78 -5.18 -15.87
C SER A 209 14.12 -4.72 -16.47
N CYS A 210 15.26 -5.20 -15.97
CA CYS A 210 16.58 -4.91 -16.55
C CYS A 210 17.52 -6.12 -16.38
N PRO A 211 17.79 -6.92 -17.43
CA PRO A 211 18.72 -8.05 -17.36
C PRO A 211 20.20 -7.63 -17.26
N VAL A 212 20.53 -6.33 -17.25
CA VAL A 212 21.91 -5.84 -17.18
C VAL A 212 21.96 -4.60 -16.29
N ASN A 213 22.16 -4.78 -14.98
CA ASN A 213 22.63 -3.68 -14.14
C ASN A 213 23.94 -4.06 -13.46
N THR A 214 25.05 -3.81 -14.17
CA THR A 214 26.43 -4.05 -13.75
C THR A 214 26.97 -2.96 -12.80
N SER A 215 26.14 -2.03 -12.33
CA SER A 215 26.60 -0.90 -11.51
C SER A 215 26.60 -1.14 -10.00
N ASN A 216 26.22 -2.33 -9.52
CA ASN A 216 26.28 -2.68 -8.09
C ASN A 216 27.28 -3.82 -7.83
N PRO A 217 28.56 -3.52 -7.56
CA PRO A 217 29.62 -4.53 -7.46
C PRO A 217 29.49 -5.49 -6.26
N LYS A 218 28.50 -5.33 -5.38
CA LYS A 218 28.29 -6.20 -4.21
C LYS A 218 27.36 -7.39 -4.45
N LEU A 219 26.75 -7.52 -5.64
CA LEU A 219 25.85 -8.64 -5.98
C LEU A 219 26.42 -9.60 -7.04
N VAL A 220 27.64 -9.39 -7.52
CA VAL A 220 28.26 -10.18 -8.61
C VAL A 220 29.20 -11.29 -8.09
N GLY A 221 29.23 -11.53 -6.77
CA GLY A 221 30.18 -12.45 -6.13
C GLY A 221 29.62 -13.81 -5.69
N ALA A 222 28.49 -14.27 -6.23
CA ALA A 222 27.95 -15.59 -5.91
C ALA A 222 27.40 -16.24 -7.18
N SER A 223 28.32 -16.71 -8.02
CA SER A 223 28.09 -17.70 -9.07
C SER A 223 29.17 -18.75 -8.94
#